data_AF-A0A402A4N4-F1
#
_entry.id   AF-A0A402A4N4-F1
#
_cell.length_a   1.000
_cell.length_b   1.000
_cell.length_c   1.000
_cell.angle_alpha   90.00
_cell.angle_beta   90.00
_cell.angle_gamma   90.00
#
_symmetry.space_group_name_H-M   'P 1'
#
loop_
_entity.id
_entity.type
_entity.pdbx_description
1 polymer ?
#
loop_
_entity_poly.entity_id
_entity_poly.type
_entity_poly.pdbx_seq_one_letter_code
_entity_poly.pdbx_strand_id
1 'polypeptide(L)'
;MRCSDVKARLGAQHEGNLEAAIASALQEHLASCDSCRVFEQQQRHIDILLCAPTPQGQRSQQPQVSTDTIMRAIQQRRRITQQLEELQQQQQIRVKKMRKMGAASAALSVFTLSCIPLLFLTLTMLQTDLAVKMLALLNGVIDTCMILAQYLQTGLSLVTRDNWIFSGFAFAVVVMMGMWLRLMRPPKEA
;
A
#
# COMPACT_ATOMS: atom_id res chain seq x y z
N MET A 1 15.57 -20.74 9.83
CA MET A 1 14.65 -19.72 10.37
C MET A 1 14.12 -18.86 9.24
N ARG A 2 12.86 -18.40 9.29
CA ARG A 2 12.36 -17.43 8.31
C ARG A 2 12.82 -16.03 8.69
N CYS A 3 13.06 -15.17 7.69
CA CYS A 3 13.56 -13.82 7.91
C CYS A 3 12.58 -12.93 8.72
N SER A 4 11.29 -13.26 8.73
CA SER A 4 10.27 -12.63 9.60
C SER A 4 10.56 -12.85 11.09
N ASP A 5 10.94 -14.08 11.44
CA ASP A 5 11.11 -14.52 12.82
C ASP A 5 12.40 -13.95 13.39
N VAL A 6 13.41 -13.78 12.54
CA VAL A 6 14.69 -13.12 12.83
C VAL A 6 14.47 -11.65 13.18
N LYS A 7 13.62 -10.93 12.42
CA LYS A 7 13.30 -9.52 12.73
C LYS A 7 12.54 -9.37 14.04
N ALA A 8 11.60 -10.26 14.33
CA ALA A 8 10.89 -10.26 15.61
C ALA A 8 11.84 -10.53 16.79
N ARG A 9 12.81 -11.44 16.62
CA ARG A 9 13.82 -11.77 17.64
C ARG A 9 14.88 -10.69 17.81
N LEU A 10 15.25 -9.96 16.76
CA LEU A 10 16.11 -8.77 16.86
C LEU A 10 15.46 -7.67 17.72
N GLY A 11 14.13 -7.52 17.64
CA GLY A 11 13.38 -6.65 18.55
C GLY A 11 13.45 -7.12 20.01
N ALA A 12 13.24 -8.42 20.26
CA ALA A 12 13.31 -8.99 21.61
C ALA A 12 14.74 -8.95 22.22
N GLN A 13 15.78 -9.03 21.38
CA GLN A 13 17.18 -8.85 21.79
C GLN A 13 17.45 -7.45 22.31
N HIS A 14 16.86 -6.44 21.68
CA HIS A 14 17.00 -5.05 22.08
C HIS A 14 16.30 -4.76 23.43
N GLU A 15 15.22 -5.47 23.75
CA GLU A 15 14.51 -5.40 25.05
C GLU A 15 15.23 -6.18 26.18
N GLY A 16 16.40 -6.77 25.90
CA GLY A 16 17.19 -7.52 26.89
C GLY A 16 16.62 -8.88 27.27
N ASN A 17 15.62 -9.38 26.52
CA ASN A 17 14.85 -10.57 26.85
C ASN A 17 15.17 -11.74 25.90
N LEU A 18 16.46 -11.92 25.56
CA LEU A 18 16.90 -12.97 24.64
C LEU A 18 17.68 -14.07 25.36
N GLU A 19 17.18 -15.30 25.26
CA GLU A 19 17.89 -16.48 25.75
C GLU A 19 19.18 -16.73 24.95
N ALA A 20 20.26 -17.12 25.63
CA ALA A 20 21.59 -17.31 25.03
C ALA A 20 21.60 -18.35 23.89
N ALA A 21 20.71 -19.35 23.93
CA ALA A 21 20.55 -20.35 22.88
C ALA A 21 19.92 -19.78 21.60
N ILE A 22 19.14 -18.70 21.70
CA ILE A 22 18.51 -18.03 20.57
C ILE A 22 19.47 -17.02 19.93
N ALA A 23 20.39 -16.45 20.71
CA ALA A 23 21.41 -15.53 20.23
C ALA A 23 22.37 -16.19 19.23
N SER A 24 22.79 -17.44 19.48
CA SER A 24 23.70 -18.16 18.57
C SER A 24 23.03 -18.50 17.23
N ALA A 25 21.78 -19.00 17.27
CA ALA A 25 21.01 -19.30 16.05
C ALA A 25 20.70 -18.04 15.22
N LEU A 26 20.50 -16.90 15.89
CA LEU A 26 20.30 -15.61 15.23
C LEU A 26 21.58 -15.14 14.52
N GLN A 27 22.73 -15.31 15.17
CA GLN A 27 24.03 -14.91 14.61
C GLN A 27 24.42 -15.74 13.38
N GLU A 28 24.11 -17.04 13.38
CA GLU A 28 24.31 -17.91 12.21
C GLU A 28 23.40 -17.50 11.02
N HIS A 29 22.18 -17.04 11.31
CA HIS A 29 21.29 -16.53 10.26
C HIS A 29 21.73 -15.16 9.71
N LEU A 30 22.25 -14.28 10.56
CA LEU A 30 22.80 -12.99 10.12
C LEU A 30 24.05 -13.16 9.25
N ALA A 31 24.83 -14.21 9.48
CA ALA A 31 25.98 -14.56 8.64
C ALA A 31 25.57 -15.05 7.24
N SER A 32 24.39 -15.67 7.10
CA SER A 32 23.92 -16.23 5.82
C SER A 32 22.95 -15.32 5.05
N CYS A 33 22.33 -14.33 5.70
CA CYS A 33 21.31 -13.48 5.06
C CYS A 33 21.69 -11.98 5.06
N ASP A 34 22.09 -11.48 3.89
CA ASP A 34 22.43 -10.05 3.71
C ASP A 34 21.28 -9.10 4.04
N SER A 35 20.03 -9.49 3.74
CA SER A 35 18.86 -8.64 4.00
C SER A 35 18.59 -8.41 5.49
N CYS A 36 18.88 -9.42 6.32
CA CYS A 36 18.75 -9.32 7.78
C CYS A 36 19.92 -8.54 8.38
N ARG A 37 21.13 -8.65 7.80
CA ARG A 37 22.30 -7.87 8.20
C ARG A 37 22.11 -6.36 7.96
N VAL A 38 21.57 -5.98 6.80
CA VAL A 38 21.26 -4.57 6.50
C VAL A 38 20.21 -4.02 7.48
N PHE A 39 19.20 -4.82 7.81
CA PHE A 39 18.17 -4.45 8.77
C PHE A 39 18.75 -4.22 10.18
N GLU A 40 19.62 -5.11 10.66
CA GLU A 40 20.31 -4.94 11.93
C GLU A 40 21.19 -3.68 11.95
N GLN A 41 21.96 -3.44 10.88
CA GLN A 41 22.82 -2.26 10.77
C GLN A 41 22.01 -0.96 10.76
N GLN A 42 20.86 -0.95 10.07
CA GLN A 42 19.93 0.18 10.08
C GLN A 42 19.34 0.41 11.47
N GLN A 43 19.00 -0.66 12.19
CA GLN A 43 18.49 -0.57 13.57
C GLN A 43 19.55 -0.01 14.51
N ARG A 44 20.79 -0.51 14.46
CA ARG A 44 21.92 0.05 15.21
C ARG A 44 22.20 1.51 14.86
N HIS A 45 22.06 1.90 13.59
CA HIS A 45 22.25 3.29 13.18
C HIS A 45 21.16 4.20 13.80
N ILE A 46 19.91 3.74 13.83
CA ILE A 46 18.82 4.45 14.50
C ILE A 46 19.09 4.53 16.01
N ASP A 47 19.57 3.45 16.63
CA ASP A 47 19.95 3.45 18.04
C ASP A 47 21.09 4.42 18.33
N ILE A 48 22.11 4.50 17.48
CA ILE A 48 23.20 5.48 17.62
C ILE A 48 22.68 6.91 17.50
N LEU A 49 21.70 7.16 16.63
CA LEU A 49 21.05 8.47 16.52
C LEU A 49 20.18 8.80 17.74
N LEU A 50 19.47 7.82 18.29
CA LEU A 50 18.62 7.97 19.48
C LEU A 50 19.44 8.05 20.78
N CYS A 51 20.58 7.38 20.83
CA CYS A 51 21.53 7.36 21.95
C CYS A 51 22.74 8.27 21.73
N ALA A 52 22.69 9.19 20.75
CA ALA A 52 23.76 10.15 20.52
C ALA A 52 24.08 10.86 21.85
N PRO A 53 25.32 10.72 22.37
CA PRO A 53 25.69 11.35 23.62
C PRO A 53 25.68 12.86 23.42
N THR A 54 24.76 13.55 24.09
CA THR A 54 24.99 14.93 24.48
C THR A 54 26.39 15.02 25.09
N PRO A 55 27.23 16.00 24.72
CA PRO A 55 28.62 16.03 25.12
C PRO A 55 28.73 15.97 26.65
N GLN A 56 29.17 14.82 27.14
CA GLN A 56 29.44 14.55 28.55
C GLN A 56 30.64 15.38 28.97
N GLY A 57 30.32 16.52 29.58
CA GLY A 57 31.25 17.32 30.36
C GLY A 57 30.65 17.65 31.72
N GLN A 58 30.00 16.72 32.42
CA GLN A 58 29.74 16.91 33.86
C GLN A 58 29.43 15.61 34.60
N ARG A 59 30.37 15.28 35.50
CA ARG A 59 30.26 14.32 36.58
C ARG A 59 28.98 14.54 37.41
N SER A 60 28.42 13.43 37.86
CA SER A 60 27.68 13.28 39.12
C SER A 60 26.43 14.14 39.29
N GLN A 61 25.26 13.59 38.92
CA GLN A 61 24.02 13.77 39.67
C GLN A 61 22.98 12.75 39.19
N GLN A 62 22.52 11.91 40.12
CA GLN A 62 21.30 11.14 39.92
C GLN A 62 20.18 12.10 39.48
N PRO A 63 19.43 11.82 38.40
CA PRO A 63 18.30 12.65 38.08
C PRO A 63 17.23 12.33 39.13
N GLN A 64 17.02 13.26 40.08
CA GLN A 64 15.73 13.36 40.73
C GLN A 64 14.72 13.62 39.62
N VAL A 65 14.07 12.55 39.16
CA VAL A 65 12.95 12.62 38.24
C VAL A 65 11.82 13.31 39.00
N SER A 66 11.79 14.64 38.93
CA SER A 66 10.76 15.45 39.53
C SER A 66 9.40 15.00 38.99
N THR A 67 8.44 14.80 39.90
CA THR A 67 7.03 14.49 39.63
C THR A 67 6.43 15.39 38.57
N ASP A 68 6.90 16.64 38.42
CA ASP A 68 6.46 17.56 37.37
C ASP A 68 6.82 17.09 35.96
N THR A 69 7.98 16.43 35.79
CA THR A 69 8.42 15.88 34.50
C THR A 69 7.57 14.68 34.11
N ILE A 70 7.26 13.82 35.08
CA ILE A 70 6.36 12.67 34.90
C ILE A 70 4.94 13.16 34.60
N MET A 71 4.46 14.18 35.30
CA MET A 71 3.12 14.73 35.13
C MET A 71 2.95 15.41 33.76
N ARG A 72 3.99 16.11 33.27
CA ARG A 72 4.01 16.64 31.89
C ARG A 72 4.02 15.53 30.84
N ALA A 73 4.81 14.47 31.04
CA ALA A 73 4.82 13.32 30.14
C ALA A 73 3.48 12.59 30.11
N ILE A 74 2.80 12.45 31.25
CA ILE A 74 1.45 11.86 31.35
C ILE A 74 0.41 12.76 30.64
N GLN A 75 0.49 14.09 30.80
CA GLN A 75 -0.40 15.01 30.08
C GLN A 75 -0.18 14.96 28.56
N GLN A 76 1.08 14.88 28.11
CA GLN A 76 1.39 14.69 26.69
C GLN A 76 0.85 13.36 26.17
N ARG A 77 1.04 12.27 26.93
CA ARG A 77 0.49 10.95 26.59
C ARG A 77 -1.02 11.00 26.44
N ARG A 78 -1.73 11.66 27.36
CA ARG A 78 -3.20 11.78 27.34
C ARG A 78 -3.71 12.49 26.10
N ARG A 79 -3.02 13.54 25.65
CA ARG A 79 -3.35 14.25 24.39
C ARG A 79 -3.14 13.36 23.17
N ILE A 80 -2.04 12.61 23.12
CA ILE A 80 -1.76 11.69 22.01
C ILE A 80 -2.82 10.58 21.96
N THR A 81 -3.21 10.03 23.11
CA THR A 81 -4.26 9.01 23.17
C THR A 81 -5.59 9.56 22.69
N GLN A 82 -5.96 10.78 23.11
CA GLN A 82 -7.18 11.44 22.60
C GLN A 82 -7.14 11.68 21.08
N GLN A 83 -6.00 12.13 20.55
CA GLN A 83 -5.85 12.31 19.11
C GLN A 83 -5.93 10.99 18.32
N LEU A 84 -5.40 9.90 18.88
CA LEU A 84 -5.50 8.57 18.27
C LEU A 84 -6.93 8.05 18.24
N GLU A 85 -7.71 8.30 19.30
CA GLU A 85 -9.09 7.89 19.41
C GLU A 85 -9.99 8.66 18.43
N GLU A 86 -9.74 9.97 18.27
CA GLU A 86 -10.38 10.80 17.24
C GLU A 86 -10.02 10.32 15.82
N LEU A 87 -8.76 9.99 15.56
CA LEU A 87 -8.32 9.45 14.27
C LEU A 87 -8.94 8.08 13.97
N GLN A 88 -9.04 7.19 14.97
CA GLN A 88 -9.71 5.89 14.81
C GLN A 88 -11.19 6.06 14.51
N GLN A 89 -11.89 6.97 15.19
CA GLN A 89 -13.29 7.25 14.86
C GLN A 89 -13.44 7.81 13.44
N GLN A 90 -12.54 8.73 13.04
CA GLN A 90 -12.57 9.31 11.71
C GLN A 90 -12.29 8.25 10.63
N GLN A 91 -11.37 7.33 10.88
CA GLN A 91 -11.11 6.20 9.99
C GLN A 91 -12.31 5.26 9.89
N GLN A 92 -12.97 4.93 11.00
CA GLN A 92 -14.15 4.05 10.97
C GLN A 92 -15.31 4.66 10.18
N ILE A 93 -15.52 5.97 10.28
CA ILE A 93 -16.55 6.67 9.49
C ILE A 93 -16.22 6.61 8.00
N ARG A 94 -14.96 6.85 7.62
CA ARG A 94 -14.51 6.76 6.21
C ARG A 94 -14.63 5.34 5.67
N VAL A 95 -14.25 4.33 6.45
CA VAL A 95 -14.35 2.92 6.06
C VAL A 95 -15.81 2.49 5.91
N LYS A 96 -16.71 2.90 6.81
CA LYS A 96 -18.15 2.62 6.67
C LYS A 96 -18.75 3.24 5.40
N LYS A 97 -18.35 4.47 5.07
CA LYS A 97 -18.79 5.16 3.85
C LYS A 97 -18.22 4.51 2.58
N MET A 98 -16.92 4.17 2.58
CA MET A 98 -16.27 3.45 1.48
C MET A 98 -16.85 2.04 1.30
N ARG A 99 -17.22 1.34 2.38
CA ARG A 99 -17.81 -0.01 2.29
C ARG A 99 -19.18 -0.01 1.61
N LYS A 100 -20.02 1.00 1.87
CA LYS A 100 -21.29 1.16 1.15
C LYS A 100 -21.09 1.46 -0.34
N MET A 101 -20.12 2.32 -0.66
CA MET A 101 -19.81 2.68 -2.05
C MET A 101 -19.13 1.51 -2.79
N GLY A 102 -18.27 0.76 -2.09
CA GLY A 102 -17.63 -0.46 -2.58
C GLY A 102 -18.64 -1.55 -2.88
N ALA A 103 -19.60 -1.80 -1.99
CA ALA A 103 -20.66 -2.78 -2.23
C ALA A 103 -21.55 -2.42 -3.43
N ALA A 104 -21.92 -1.14 -3.58
CA ALA A 104 -22.67 -0.68 -4.75
C ALA A 104 -21.88 -0.87 -6.06
N SER A 105 -20.58 -0.54 -6.06
CA SER A 105 -19.72 -0.74 -7.24
C SER A 105 -19.49 -2.23 -7.56
N ALA A 106 -19.39 -3.09 -6.54
CA ALA A 106 -19.28 -4.53 -6.71
C ALA A 106 -20.56 -5.12 -7.32
N ALA A 107 -21.73 -4.70 -6.83
CA ALA A 107 -23.01 -5.14 -7.39
C ALA A 107 -23.19 -4.68 -8.85
N LEU A 108 -22.88 -3.41 -9.15
CA LEU A 108 -22.94 -2.88 -10.51
C LEU A 108 -21.99 -3.59 -11.46
N SER A 109 -20.74 -3.81 -11.05
CA SER A 109 -19.76 -4.51 -11.90
C SER A 109 -20.19 -5.94 -12.20
N VAL A 110 -20.66 -6.70 -11.21
CA VAL A 110 -21.18 -8.06 -11.41
C VAL A 110 -22.39 -8.07 -12.35
N PHE A 111 -23.33 -7.14 -12.18
CA PHE A 111 -24.51 -7.05 -13.05
C PHE A 111 -24.13 -6.70 -14.49
N THR A 112 -23.20 -5.75 -14.69
CA THR A 112 -22.71 -5.44 -16.04
C THR A 112 -21.95 -6.61 -16.65
N LEU A 113 -21.14 -7.32 -15.87
CA LEU A 113 -20.37 -8.47 -16.36
C LEU A 113 -21.27 -9.64 -16.76
N SER A 114 -22.40 -9.86 -16.08
CA SER A 114 -23.34 -10.93 -16.41
C SER A 114 -24.27 -10.56 -17.56
N CYS A 115 -24.63 -9.29 -17.72
CA CYS A 115 -25.53 -8.83 -18.76
C CYS A 115 -24.87 -8.84 -20.16
N ILE A 116 -23.57 -8.56 -20.25
CA ILE A 116 -22.81 -8.57 -21.51
C ILE A 116 -22.86 -9.93 -22.23
N PRO A 117 -22.53 -11.08 -21.62
CA PRO A 117 -22.59 -12.38 -22.30
C PRO A 117 -24.02 -12.79 -22.63
N LEU A 118 -25.02 -12.41 -21.81
CA LEU A 118 -26.44 -12.66 -22.11
C LEU A 118 -26.89 -11.88 -23.35
N LEU A 119 -26.56 -10.59 -23.44
CA LEU A 119 -26.82 -9.78 -24.63
C LEU A 119 -26.07 -10.28 -25.86
N PHE A 120 -24.84 -10.75 -25.68
CA PHE A 120 -24.09 -11.35 -26.78
C PHE A 120 -24.78 -12.63 -27.27
N LEU A 121 -25.26 -13.47 -26.37
CA LEU A 121 -25.95 -14.72 -26.69
C LEU A 121 -27.27 -14.46 -27.41
N THR A 122 -28.07 -13.49 -26.95
CA THR A 122 -29.31 -13.10 -27.67
C THR A 122 -29.03 -12.54 -29.06
N LEU A 123 -27.96 -11.74 -29.23
CA LEU A 123 -27.53 -11.25 -30.54
C LEU A 123 -27.07 -12.38 -31.47
N THR A 124 -26.33 -13.37 -30.96
CA THR A 124 -25.91 -14.54 -31.78
C THR A 124 -27.09 -15.35 -32.29
N MET A 125 -28.16 -15.44 -31.51
CA MET A 125 -29.39 -16.15 -31.89
C MET A 125 -30.24 -15.37 -32.89
N LEU A 126 -30.21 -14.03 -32.84
CA LEU A 126 -31.06 -13.18 -33.69
C LEU A 126 -30.38 -12.76 -35.00
N GLN A 127 -29.08 -12.45 -34.98
CA GLN A 127 -28.29 -12.03 -36.14
C GLN A 127 -26.83 -12.47 -36.01
N THR A 128 -26.49 -13.57 -36.68
CA THR A 128 -25.13 -14.13 -36.70
C THR A 128 -24.10 -13.16 -37.30
N ASP A 129 -24.46 -12.39 -38.32
CA ASP A 129 -23.57 -11.41 -38.97
C ASP A 129 -23.15 -10.27 -38.01
N LEU A 130 -24.08 -9.78 -37.19
CA LEU A 130 -23.79 -8.74 -36.19
C LEU A 130 -22.87 -9.30 -35.08
N ALA A 131 -23.10 -10.54 -34.67
CA ALA A 131 -22.28 -11.20 -33.66
C ALA A 131 -20.83 -11.39 -34.12
N VAL A 132 -20.61 -11.79 -35.38
CA VAL A 132 -19.26 -11.93 -35.96
C VAL A 132 -18.53 -10.58 -36.01
N LYS A 133 -19.22 -9.51 -36.43
CA LYS A 133 -18.66 -8.14 -36.42
C LYS A 133 -18.30 -7.66 -35.02
N MET A 134 -19.17 -7.93 -34.03
CA MET A 134 -18.91 -7.59 -32.63
C MET A 134 -17.75 -8.40 -32.06
N LEU A 135 -17.63 -9.69 -32.40
CA LEU A 135 -16.52 -10.55 -31.96
C LEU A 135 -15.19 -10.10 -32.56
N ALA A 136 -15.16 -9.70 -33.83
CA ALA A 136 -13.98 -9.14 -34.48
C ALA A 136 -13.54 -7.82 -33.82
N LEU A 137 -14.50 -6.94 -33.50
CA LEU A 137 -14.25 -5.72 -32.74
C LEU A 137 -13.71 -6.03 -31.34
N LEU A 138 -14.33 -6.98 -30.63
CA LEU A 138 -13.90 -7.39 -29.28
C LEU A 138 -12.49 -7.96 -29.32
N ASN A 139 -12.16 -8.77 -30.32
CA ASN A 139 -10.83 -9.36 -30.48
C ASN A 139 -9.78 -8.27 -30.70
N GLY A 140 -10.06 -7.29 -31.57
CA GLY A 140 -9.17 -6.13 -31.76
C GLY A 140 -8.99 -5.29 -30.49
N VAL A 141 -10.06 -5.12 -29.69
CA VAL A 141 -9.99 -4.44 -28.38
C VAL A 141 -9.18 -5.25 -27.37
N ILE A 142 -9.38 -6.57 -27.29
CA ILE A 142 -8.63 -7.46 -26.39
C ILE A 142 -7.15 -7.42 -26.74
N ASP A 143 -6.80 -7.48 -28.02
CA ASP A 143 -5.41 -7.43 -28.48
C ASP A 143 -4.76 -6.08 -28.14
N THR A 144 -5.48 -4.98 -28.37
CA THR A 144 -5.05 -3.64 -27.96
C THR A 144 -4.87 -3.53 -26.44
N CYS A 145 -5.81 -4.09 -25.66
CA CYS A 145 -5.72 -4.14 -24.20
C CYS A 145 -4.58 -5.02 -23.71
N MET A 146 -4.27 -6.12 -24.41
CA MET A 146 -3.17 -7.02 -24.09
C MET A 146 -1.82 -6.36 -24.35
N ILE A 147 -1.68 -5.66 -25.48
CA ILE A 147 -0.52 -4.83 -25.79
C ILE A 147 -0.38 -3.72 -24.74
N LEU A 148 -1.46 -3.02 -24.41
CA LEU A 148 -1.45 -1.97 -23.37
C LEU A 148 -1.07 -2.54 -22.00
N ALA A 149 -1.59 -3.71 -21.64
CA ALA A 149 -1.27 -4.40 -20.39
C ALA A 149 0.20 -4.84 -20.35
N GLN A 150 0.76 -5.32 -21.48
CA GLN A 150 2.19 -5.61 -21.59
C GLN A 150 3.03 -4.35 -21.41
N TYR A 151 2.69 -3.24 -22.08
CA TYR A 151 3.38 -1.95 -21.89
C TYR A 151 3.25 -1.45 -20.45
N LEU A 152 2.07 -1.59 -19.83
CA LEU A 152 1.88 -1.28 -18.42
C LEU A 152 2.72 -2.17 -17.53
N GLN A 153 2.80 -3.47 -17.80
CA GLN A 153 3.54 -4.43 -16.98
C GLN A 153 5.04 -4.21 -17.11
N THR A 154 5.56 -3.96 -18.31
CA THR A 154 6.95 -3.60 -18.56
C THR A 154 7.28 -2.26 -17.90
N GLY A 155 6.42 -1.25 -18.07
CA GLY A 155 6.56 0.07 -17.46
C GLY A 155 6.45 0.04 -15.93
N LEU A 156 5.51 -0.73 -15.37
CA LEU A 156 5.40 -0.94 -13.94
C LEU A 156 6.61 -1.69 -13.42
N SER A 157 7.13 -2.72 -14.09
CA SER A 157 8.34 -3.41 -13.62
C SER A 157 9.56 -2.48 -13.58
N LEU A 158 9.60 -1.47 -14.46
CA LEU A 158 10.65 -0.45 -14.48
C LEU A 158 10.46 0.65 -13.41
N VAL A 159 9.21 0.95 -13.03
CA VAL A 159 8.84 2.10 -12.17
C VAL A 159 8.47 1.70 -10.72
N THR A 160 8.13 0.44 -10.45
CA THR A 160 7.59 -0.03 -9.16
C THR A 160 8.57 -0.03 -7.99
N ARG A 161 9.85 0.34 -8.18
CA ARG A 161 10.74 0.45 -7.02
C ARG A 161 10.48 1.69 -6.16
N ASP A 162 9.94 2.80 -6.69
CA ASP A 162 9.72 4.02 -5.86
C ASP A 162 8.50 4.92 -6.16
N ASN A 163 7.77 4.80 -7.28
CA ASN A 163 6.79 5.85 -7.64
C ASN A 163 5.40 5.34 -8.03
N TRP A 164 4.63 4.88 -7.03
CA TRP A 164 3.17 4.67 -7.13
C TRP A 164 2.40 5.91 -7.62
N ILE A 165 2.92 7.10 -7.33
CA ILE A 165 2.32 8.39 -7.69
C ILE A 165 2.35 8.60 -9.22
N PHE A 166 3.42 8.17 -9.89
CA PHE A 166 3.53 8.27 -11.35
C PHE A 166 2.54 7.34 -12.07
N SER A 167 2.29 6.15 -11.53
CA SER A 167 1.28 5.22 -12.07
C SER A 167 -0.14 5.80 -11.94
N GLY A 168 -0.45 6.42 -10.80
CA GLY A 168 -1.72 7.12 -10.61
C GLY A 168 -1.89 8.32 -11.54
N PHE A 169 -0.80 9.08 -11.74
CA PHE A 169 -0.78 10.25 -12.62
C PHE A 169 -0.97 9.86 -14.10
N ALA A 170 -0.27 8.83 -14.57
CA ALA A 170 -0.43 8.32 -15.93
C ALA A 170 -1.87 7.84 -16.21
N PHE A 171 -2.48 7.13 -15.25
CA PHE A 171 -3.87 6.69 -15.37
C PHE A 171 -4.85 7.89 -15.43
N ALA A 172 -4.65 8.91 -14.58
CA ALA A 172 -5.46 10.11 -14.61
C ALA A 172 -5.36 10.86 -15.94
N VAL A 173 -4.17 10.95 -16.53
CA VAL A 173 -3.97 11.59 -17.85
C VAL A 173 -4.72 10.84 -18.94
N VAL A 174 -4.70 9.52 -18.97
CA VAL A 174 -5.44 8.72 -19.96
C VAL A 174 -6.95 8.89 -19.82
N VAL A 175 -7.47 8.90 -18.59
CA VAL A 175 -8.89 9.14 -18.33
C VAL A 175 -9.30 10.55 -18.78
N MET A 176 -8.49 11.55 -18.46
CA MET A 176 -8.74 12.93 -18.89
C MET A 176 -8.69 13.03 -20.43
N MET A 177 -7.72 12.42 -21.09
CA MET A 177 -7.61 12.40 -22.55
C MET A 177 -8.83 11.73 -23.22
N GLY A 178 -9.31 10.61 -22.66
CA GLY A 178 -10.53 9.94 -23.13
C GLY A 178 -11.80 10.78 -22.94
N MET A 179 -11.88 11.53 -21.83
CA MET A 179 -12.98 12.45 -21.58
C MET A 179 -12.95 13.65 -22.53
N TRP A 180 -11.76 14.18 -22.82
CA TRP A 180 -11.54 15.25 -23.80
C TRP A 180 -11.92 14.82 -25.22
N LEU A 181 -11.59 13.59 -25.62
CA LEU A 181 -12.01 13.04 -26.92
C LEU A 181 -13.54 12.85 -27.02
N ARG A 182 -14.21 12.55 -25.90
CA ARG A 182 -15.68 12.56 -25.85
C ARG A 182 -16.27 13.96 -25.94
N LEU A 183 -15.61 14.96 -25.35
CA LEU A 183 -16.05 16.35 -25.39
C LEU A 183 -15.86 17.01 -26.77
N MET A 184 -14.77 16.63 -27.46
CA MET A 184 -14.45 17.08 -28.82
C MET A 184 -15.30 16.39 -29.90
N ARG A 185 -16.11 15.38 -29.54
CA ARG A 185 -17.01 14.76 -30.50
C ARG A 185 -18.15 15.75 -30.75
N PRO A 186 -18.28 16.34 -31.95
CA PRO A 186 -19.31 17.34 -32.21
C PRO A 186 -20.69 16.71 -31.95
N PRO A 187 -21.63 17.48 -31.38
CA PRO A 187 -22.98 16.99 -31.17
C PRO A 187 -23.52 16.55 -32.52
N LYS A 188 -23.82 15.25 -32.65
CA LYS A 188 -24.62 14.78 -33.78
C LYS A 188 -26.01 15.35 -33.55
N GLU A 189 -26.32 16.40 -34.30
CA GLU A 189 -27.67 16.95 -34.42
C GLU A 189 -28.62 15.82 -34.86
N ALA A 190 -29.58 15.54 -34.00
CA ALA A 190 -30.86 14.89 -34.30
C ALA A 190 -31.90 15.51 -33.37
#